data_AF-A0A146L6R6-F1
#
_entry.id   AF-A0A146L6R6-F1
#
_cell.length_a   1.000
_cell.length_b   1.000
_cell.length_c   1.000
_cell.angle_alpha   90.00
_cell.angle_beta   90.00
_cell.angle_gamma   90.00
#
_symmetry.space_group_name_H-M   'P 1'
#
loop_
_entity.id
_entity.type
_entity.pdbx_description
1 polymer ?
#
loop_
_entity_poly.entity_id
_entity_poly.type
_entity_poly.pdbx_seq_one_letter_code
_entity_poly.pdbx_strand_id
1 'polypeptide(L)'
;VRKLNKTHGNIPIIQKLCEEIEECWKGLMKRLSWELHSELQLPRCLQVVGVLRRMGVLSELELRLKFLQARDSWFTSVLKQIPKDEPQHLNKVIDVYRMHMFNIITQFRAVFPEQDSILATNKQHFNDYPILHEWINNKVCDFVACCEREMPENGDIVSCLEQVMYFGQSLGRVGADLRGLMAPVFIKKLTNSLSYQIRQTSEQFVADMDKFSLETTSVSSTQPQLMDNQNELSPPELIQNTDYAVSVAAQ
;
A
#
# COMPACT_ATOMS: atom_id res chain seq x y z
N VAL A 1 30.62 -25.76 27.14
CA VAL A 1 31.63 -24.68 27.21
C VAL A 1 31.58 -23.94 28.54
N ARG A 2 30.51 -23.18 28.89
CA ARG A 2 30.41 -22.49 30.20
C ARG A 2 30.58 -23.40 31.43
N LYS A 3 30.03 -24.62 31.39
CA LYS A 3 30.25 -25.63 32.45
C LYS A 3 31.71 -26.14 32.48
N LEU A 4 32.32 -26.36 31.31
CA LEU A 4 33.70 -26.85 31.20
C LEU A 4 34.72 -25.84 31.73
N ASN A 5 34.54 -24.56 31.44
CA ASN A 5 35.37 -23.48 31.97
C ASN A 5 35.23 -23.35 33.50
N LYS A 6 34.01 -23.54 34.04
CA LYS A 6 33.79 -23.51 35.50
C LYS A 6 34.50 -24.66 36.23
N THR A 7 34.59 -25.83 35.62
CA THR A 7 35.18 -27.03 36.27
C THR A 7 36.68 -27.16 36.05
N HIS A 8 37.21 -26.72 34.89
CA HIS A 8 38.61 -26.92 34.50
C HIS A 8 39.28 -25.64 33.99
N GLY A 9 38.82 -24.47 34.45
CA GLY A 9 39.30 -23.16 34.03
C GLY A 9 40.73 -22.83 34.44
N ASN A 10 41.42 -23.72 35.16
CA ASN A 10 42.84 -23.61 35.50
C ASN A 10 43.76 -24.21 34.42
N ILE A 11 43.24 -24.93 33.43
CA ILE A 11 44.02 -25.54 32.35
C ILE A 11 44.16 -24.53 31.19
N PRO A 12 45.38 -24.08 30.81
CA PRO A 12 45.58 -23.02 29.83
C PRO A 12 44.96 -23.30 28.44
N ILE A 13 45.00 -24.55 27.98
CA ILE A 13 44.38 -24.92 26.70
C ILE A 13 42.84 -24.83 26.75
N ILE A 14 42.23 -25.10 27.91
CA ILE A 14 40.78 -24.97 28.09
C ILE A 14 40.38 -23.50 28.14
N GLN A 15 41.18 -22.64 28.78
CA GLN A 15 40.98 -21.19 28.76
C GLN A 15 41.00 -20.65 27.33
N LYS A 16 42.08 -20.93 26.59
CA LYS A 16 42.24 -20.50 25.19
C LYS A 16 41.10 -20.98 24.30
N LEU A 17 40.70 -22.25 24.43
CA LEU A 17 39.56 -22.80 23.69
C LEU A 17 38.25 -22.08 24.03
N CYS A 18 38.03 -21.74 25.30
CA CYS A 18 36.83 -21.00 25.71
C CYS A 18 36.81 -19.58 25.13
N GLU A 19 37.95 -18.91 25.07
CA GLU A 19 38.10 -17.59 24.43
C GLU A 19 37.78 -17.64 22.93
N GLU A 20 38.40 -18.58 22.20
CA GLU A 20 38.15 -18.78 20.77
C GLU A 20 36.67 -19.08 20.47
N ILE A 21 36.01 -19.88 21.31
CA ILE A 21 34.58 -20.18 21.16
C ILE A 21 33.72 -18.92 21.40
N GLU A 22 34.02 -18.14 22.44
CA GLU A 22 33.28 -16.90 22.71
C GLU A 22 33.47 -15.87 21.57
N GLU A 23 34.66 -15.77 20.98
CA GLU A 23 34.89 -14.95 19.78
C GLU A 23 34.08 -15.43 18.57
N CYS A 24 34.09 -16.74 18.31
CA CYS A 24 33.26 -17.34 17.26
C CYS A 24 31.77 -17.06 17.48
N TRP A 25 31.31 -17.11 18.73
CA TRP A 25 29.93 -16.86 19.10
C TRP A 25 29.51 -15.40 18.86
N LYS A 26 30.35 -14.45 19.28
CA LYS A 26 30.16 -13.02 18.99
C LYS A 26 30.10 -12.76 17.49
N GLY A 27 31.01 -13.38 16.72
CA GLY A 27 31.02 -13.30 15.27
C GLY A 27 29.73 -13.84 14.63
N LEU A 28 29.25 -15.00 15.09
CA LEU A 28 27.99 -15.58 14.63
C LEU A 28 26.79 -14.69 14.97
N MET A 29 26.70 -14.20 16.21
CA MET A 29 25.62 -13.30 16.63
C MET A 29 25.55 -12.05 15.75
N LYS A 30 26.70 -11.44 15.44
CA LYS A 30 26.77 -10.26 14.56
C LYS A 30 26.28 -10.58 13.15
N ARG A 31 26.73 -11.70 12.57
CA ARG A 31 26.29 -12.15 11.24
C ARG A 31 24.80 -12.42 11.18
N LEU A 32 24.26 -13.18 12.14
CA LEU A 32 22.83 -13.49 12.21
C LEU A 32 21.97 -12.23 12.41
N SER A 33 22.44 -11.29 13.25
CA SER A 33 21.75 -10.01 13.44
C SER A 33 21.74 -9.17 12.16
N TRP A 34 22.85 -9.16 11.41
CA TRP A 34 22.92 -8.49 10.12
C TRP A 34 22.02 -9.15 9.07
N GLU A 35 21.95 -10.47 9.07
CA GLU A 35 21.11 -11.24 8.15
C GLU A 35 19.62 -10.87 8.28
N LEU A 36 19.14 -10.48 9.47
CA LEU A 36 17.78 -9.98 9.65
C LEU A 36 17.47 -8.68 8.88
N HIS A 37 18.50 -7.96 8.41
CA HIS A 37 18.38 -6.74 7.61
C HIS A 37 18.40 -7.01 6.09
N SER A 38 18.34 -8.27 5.66
CA SER A 38 18.21 -8.65 4.25
C SER A 38 16.85 -9.31 3.97
N GLU A 39 16.58 -9.52 2.69
CA GLU A 39 15.45 -10.35 2.28
C GLU A 39 15.64 -11.76 2.83
N LEU A 40 14.62 -12.28 3.51
CA LEU A 40 14.66 -13.60 4.12
C LEU A 40 13.33 -14.31 3.98
N GLN A 41 13.43 -15.60 3.67
CA GLN A 41 12.30 -16.53 3.65
C GLN A 41 11.99 -17.01 5.08
N LEU A 42 10.73 -17.36 5.33
CA LEU A 42 10.24 -17.77 6.64
C LEU A 42 11.09 -18.90 7.30
N PRO A 43 11.47 -19.99 6.59
CA PRO A 43 12.31 -21.03 7.20
C PRO A 43 13.64 -20.48 7.72
N ARG A 44 14.22 -19.51 7.02
CA ARG A 44 15.48 -18.89 7.44
C ARG A 44 15.28 -17.97 8.64
N CYS A 45 14.17 -17.23 8.70
CA CYS A 45 13.81 -16.44 9.89
C CYS A 45 13.73 -17.31 11.14
N LEU A 46 13.06 -18.46 11.06
CA LEU A 46 12.95 -19.42 12.16
C LEU A 46 14.32 -19.95 12.61
N GLN A 47 15.21 -20.27 11.65
CA GLN A 47 16.58 -20.70 11.96
C GLN A 47 17.40 -19.61 12.65
N VAL A 48 17.46 -18.42 12.06
CA VAL A 48 18.24 -17.28 12.55
C VAL A 48 17.79 -16.90 13.97
N VAL A 49 16.49 -16.69 14.16
CA VAL A 49 15.95 -16.29 15.46
C VAL A 49 16.01 -17.45 16.47
N GLY A 50 15.83 -18.69 16.02
CA GLY A 50 16.01 -19.87 16.87
C GLY A 50 17.43 -20.00 17.42
N VAL A 51 18.46 -19.71 16.60
CA VAL A 51 19.86 -19.68 17.07
C VAL A 51 20.07 -18.51 18.03
N LEU A 52 19.65 -17.29 17.67
CA LEU A 52 19.76 -16.10 18.53
C LEU A 52 19.10 -16.32 19.91
N ARG A 53 17.92 -16.94 19.94
CA ARG A 53 17.21 -17.31 21.18
C ARG A 53 18.01 -18.30 22.02
N ARG A 54 18.56 -19.36 21.42
CA ARG A 54 19.40 -20.34 22.12
C ARG A 54 20.71 -19.75 22.66
N MET A 55 21.15 -18.60 22.14
CA MET A 55 22.28 -17.88 22.71
C MET A 55 22.01 -17.33 24.11
N GLY A 56 20.74 -17.07 24.45
CA GLY A 56 20.33 -16.59 25.77
C GLY A 56 20.96 -15.25 26.17
N VAL A 57 21.39 -14.44 25.18
CA VAL A 57 21.97 -13.10 25.39
C VAL A 57 20.88 -12.03 25.40
N LEU A 58 19.81 -12.22 24.61
CA LEU A 58 18.68 -11.32 24.51
C LEU A 58 17.46 -11.97 25.19
N SER A 59 16.68 -11.17 25.92
CA SER A 59 15.34 -11.54 26.34
C SER A 59 14.41 -11.72 25.13
N GLU A 60 13.28 -12.39 25.32
CA GLU A 60 12.31 -12.60 24.24
C GLU A 60 11.76 -11.26 23.71
N LEU A 61 11.57 -10.27 24.60
CA LEU A 61 11.13 -8.93 24.22
C LEU A 61 12.19 -8.20 23.37
N GLU A 62 13.45 -8.23 23.80
CA GLU A 62 14.54 -7.62 23.03
C GLU A 62 14.72 -8.30 21.67
N LEU A 63 14.54 -9.62 21.61
CA LEU A 63 14.63 -10.37 20.35
C LEU A 63 13.49 -10.00 19.40
N ARG A 64 12.26 -9.85 19.91
CA ARG A 64 11.11 -9.34 19.11
C ARG A 64 11.37 -7.93 18.58
N LEU A 65 11.84 -7.03 19.44
CA LEU A 65 12.16 -5.65 19.05
C LEU A 65 13.25 -5.61 17.99
N LYS A 66 14.37 -6.31 18.21
CA LYS A 66 15.48 -6.35 17.24
C LYS A 66 15.08 -6.98 15.91
N PHE A 67 14.25 -8.02 15.94
CA PHE A 67 13.71 -8.59 14.71
C PHE A 67 12.90 -7.56 13.94
N LEU A 68 11.93 -6.91 14.60
CA LEU A 68 11.05 -5.96 13.93
C LEU A 68 11.80 -4.73 13.42
N GLN A 69 12.76 -4.20 14.20
CA GLN A 69 13.65 -3.11 13.78
C GLN A 69 14.49 -3.48 12.55
N ALA A 70 15.07 -4.69 12.53
CA ALA A 70 15.87 -5.15 11.39
C ALA A 70 15.02 -5.30 10.12
N ARG A 71 13.82 -5.87 10.26
CA ARG A 71 12.85 -5.99 9.16
C ARG A 71 12.36 -4.65 8.66
N ASP A 72 12.10 -3.72 9.56
CA ASP A 72 11.68 -2.37 9.22
C ASP A 72 12.76 -1.61 8.44
N SER A 73 14.00 -1.70 8.91
CA SER A 73 15.16 -1.10 8.23
C SER A 73 15.33 -1.68 6.82
N TRP A 74 15.21 -3.00 6.68
CA TRP A 74 15.26 -3.65 5.37
C TRP A 74 14.12 -3.20 4.47
N PHE A 75 12.88 -3.24 4.95
CA PHE A 75 11.69 -2.81 4.20
C PHE A 75 11.82 -1.36 3.72
N THR A 76 12.28 -0.48 4.59
CA THR A 76 12.57 0.92 4.24
C THR A 76 13.66 1.04 3.17
N SER A 77 14.68 0.19 3.22
CA SER A 77 15.72 0.17 2.18
C SER A 77 15.20 -0.31 0.83
N VAL A 78 14.22 -1.23 0.80
CA VAL A 78 13.56 -1.68 -0.44
C VAL A 78 12.71 -0.56 -1.02
N LEU A 79 11.91 0.13 -0.20
CA LEU A 79 11.12 1.28 -0.64
C LEU A 79 11.99 2.39 -1.24
N LYS A 80 13.16 2.66 -0.65
CA LYS A 80 14.11 3.68 -1.15
C LYS A 80 14.72 3.35 -2.52
N GLN A 81 14.67 2.09 -2.95
CA GLN A 81 15.19 1.67 -4.25
C GLN A 81 14.19 1.92 -5.39
N ILE A 82 12.94 2.27 -5.08
CA ILE A 82 11.94 2.60 -6.09
C ILE A 82 12.23 4.02 -6.63
N PRO A 83 12.49 4.20 -7.94
CA PRO A 83 12.78 5.51 -8.52
C PRO A 83 11.56 6.44 -8.44
N LYS A 84 11.72 7.62 -7.82
CA LYS A 84 10.61 8.58 -7.61
C LYS A 84 10.06 9.19 -8.88
N ASP A 85 10.88 9.31 -9.92
CA ASP A 85 10.52 9.95 -11.19
C ASP A 85 9.85 8.98 -12.18
N GLU A 86 9.54 7.76 -11.76
CA GLU A 86 8.96 6.74 -12.62
C GLU A 86 7.42 6.91 -12.76
N PRO A 87 6.85 6.83 -13.99
CA PRO A 87 5.40 7.02 -14.22
C PRO A 87 4.47 6.09 -13.42
N GLN A 88 4.99 4.96 -12.92
CA GLN A 88 4.26 3.96 -12.14
C GLN A 88 4.83 3.80 -10.72
N HIS A 89 5.48 4.83 -10.18
CA HIS A 89 6.07 4.82 -8.84
C HIS A 89 5.09 4.31 -7.77
N LEU A 90 3.88 4.88 -7.71
CA LEU A 90 2.88 4.50 -6.71
C LEU A 90 2.48 3.03 -6.81
N ASN A 91 2.34 2.48 -8.02
CA ASN A 91 2.01 1.06 -8.21
C ASN A 91 3.10 0.15 -7.63
N LYS A 92 4.37 0.49 -7.86
CA LYS A 92 5.50 -0.25 -7.26
C LYS A 92 5.53 -0.13 -5.75
N VAL A 93 5.21 1.04 -5.20
CA VAL A 93 5.08 1.23 -3.75
C VAL A 93 3.98 0.33 -3.20
N ILE A 94 2.80 0.29 -3.82
CA ILE A 94 1.69 -0.58 -3.42
C ILE A 94 2.12 -2.05 -3.41
N ASP A 95 2.80 -2.52 -4.45
CA ASP A 95 3.28 -3.90 -4.54
C ASP A 95 4.30 -4.26 -3.45
N VAL A 96 5.27 -3.37 -3.20
CA VAL A 96 6.28 -3.53 -2.15
C VAL A 96 5.63 -3.59 -0.77
N TYR A 97 4.72 -2.66 -0.47
CA TYR A 97 3.94 -2.69 0.77
C TYR A 97 3.15 -3.98 0.91
N ARG A 98 2.37 -4.35 -0.11
CA ARG A 98 1.53 -5.56 -0.09
C ARG A 98 2.32 -6.82 0.18
N MET A 99 3.40 -7.02 -0.55
CA MET A 99 4.21 -8.24 -0.46
C MET A 99 4.98 -8.28 0.86
N HIS A 100 5.76 -7.24 1.15
CA HIS A 100 6.73 -7.30 2.23
C HIS A 100 6.11 -7.05 3.61
N MET A 101 5.09 -6.22 3.71
CA MET A 101 4.38 -6.05 4.98
C MET A 101 3.69 -7.34 5.42
N PHE A 102 3.01 -8.04 4.49
CA PHE A 102 2.43 -9.36 4.75
C PHE A 102 3.50 -10.37 5.22
N ASN A 103 4.63 -10.43 4.52
CA ASN A 103 5.73 -11.32 4.86
C ASN A 103 6.32 -11.02 6.24
N ILE A 104 6.50 -9.75 6.60
CA ILE A 104 7.04 -9.37 7.92
C ILE A 104 6.06 -9.77 9.03
N ILE A 105 4.76 -9.52 8.85
CA ILE A 105 3.72 -9.88 9.84
C ILE A 105 3.66 -11.40 10.04
N THR A 106 3.62 -12.17 8.94
CA THR A 106 3.58 -13.63 9.02
C THR A 106 4.85 -14.20 9.62
N GLN A 107 6.03 -13.68 9.25
CA GLN A 107 7.30 -14.09 9.83
C GLN A 107 7.37 -13.78 11.33
N PHE A 108 6.95 -12.59 11.75
CA PHE A 108 6.95 -12.22 13.16
C PHE A 108 6.11 -13.21 13.99
N ARG A 109 4.87 -13.48 13.57
CA ARG A 109 3.96 -14.40 14.29
C ARG A 109 4.47 -15.83 14.32
N ALA A 110 5.08 -16.30 13.23
CA ALA A 110 5.63 -17.65 13.17
C ALA A 110 6.88 -17.81 14.05
N VAL A 111 7.71 -16.78 14.14
CA VAL A 111 8.95 -16.78 14.93
C VAL A 111 8.69 -16.58 16.43
N PHE A 112 7.64 -15.83 16.75
CA PHE A 112 7.23 -15.46 18.09
C PHE A 112 5.79 -15.87 18.33
N PRO A 113 5.46 -17.18 18.38
CA PRO A 113 4.08 -17.64 18.58
C PRO A 113 3.52 -17.15 19.92
N GLU A 114 2.19 -17.04 19.98
CA GLU A 114 1.48 -16.73 21.22
C GLU A 114 1.77 -17.88 22.19
N GLN A 115 2.18 -17.56 23.42
CA GLN A 115 2.14 -18.57 24.45
C GLN A 115 0.67 -18.68 24.83
N ASP A 116 0.03 -19.80 24.50
CA ASP A 116 -1.31 -20.11 24.98
C ASP A 116 -1.31 -19.91 26.50
N SER A 117 -1.87 -18.80 26.98
CA SER A 117 -2.11 -18.61 28.40
C SER A 117 -3.31 -19.49 28.73
N ILE A 118 -3.06 -20.78 28.92
CA ILE A 118 -4.02 -21.84 29.28
C ILE A 118 -4.74 -21.52 30.63
N LEU A 119 -4.43 -20.40 31.26
CA LEU A 119 -4.95 -19.94 32.55
C LEU A 119 -5.74 -18.62 32.49
N ALA A 120 -5.94 -18.02 31.31
CA ALA A 120 -6.66 -16.74 31.22
C ALA A 120 -8.19 -16.94 31.10
N THR A 121 -8.83 -17.25 32.24
CA THR A 121 -10.27 -17.05 32.40
C THR A 121 -10.61 -15.56 32.21
N ASN A 122 -11.46 -15.27 31.22
CA ASN A 122 -12.24 -14.03 31.08
C ASN A 122 -11.50 -12.69 30.88
N LYS A 123 -10.41 -12.64 30.10
CA LYS A 123 -9.99 -11.38 29.47
C LYS A 123 -10.04 -11.52 27.97
N GLN A 124 -10.77 -10.60 27.34
CA GLN A 124 -10.83 -10.40 25.89
C GLN A 124 -9.42 -10.54 25.30
N HIS A 125 -9.27 -11.42 24.30
CA HIS A 125 -8.06 -11.64 23.48
C HIS A 125 -7.68 -10.38 22.66
N PHE A 126 -7.61 -9.23 23.30
CA PHE A 126 -7.08 -8.03 22.70
C PHE A 126 -5.62 -7.89 23.10
N ASN A 127 -4.75 -8.15 22.11
CA ASN A 127 -3.45 -7.52 21.95
C ASN A 127 -2.22 -8.27 22.52
N ASP A 128 -1.92 -9.44 21.97
CA ASP A 128 -0.73 -10.24 22.33
C ASP A 128 0.59 -9.75 21.70
N TYR A 129 0.53 -8.76 20.79
CA TYR A 129 1.70 -8.18 20.12
C TYR A 129 1.66 -6.66 19.98
N PRO A 130 1.66 -5.89 21.07
CA PRO A 130 1.52 -4.43 21.00
C PRO A 130 2.55 -3.76 20.07
N ILE A 131 3.80 -4.25 20.08
CA ILE A 131 4.87 -3.74 19.20
C ILE A 131 4.65 -4.04 17.71
N LEU A 132 4.01 -5.17 17.39
CA LEU A 132 3.69 -5.52 16.01
C LEU A 132 2.52 -4.67 15.52
N HIS A 133 1.48 -4.50 16.33
CA HIS A 133 0.33 -3.67 16.00
C HIS A 133 0.72 -2.21 15.82
N GLU A 134 1.59 -1.70 16.69
CA GLU A 134 2.15 -0.36 16.55
C GLU A 134 2.93 -0.21 15.24
N TRP A 135 3.78 -1.18 14.90
CA TRP A 135 4.49 -1.16 13.62
C TRP A 135 3.54 -1.22 12.42
N ILE A 136 2.52 -2.09 12.45
CA ILE A 136 1.50 -2.19 11.40
C ILE A 136 0.79 -0.84 11.22
N ASN A 137 0.33 -0.23 12.31
CA ASN A 137 -0.37 1.05 12.29
C ASN A 137 0.51 2.14 11.67
N ASN A 138 1.76 2.26 12.11
CA ASN A 138 2.71 3.22 11.54
C ASN A 138 2.89 3.02 10.03
N LYS A 139 3.02 1.78 9.56
CA LYS A 139 3.13 1.50 8.11
C LYS A 139 1.87 1.79 7.32
N VAL A 140 0.70 1.52 7.88
CA VAL A 140 -0.57 1.91 7.26
C VAL A 140 -0.67 3.44 7.17
N CYS A 141 -0.34 4.17 8.24
CA CYS A 141 -0.35 5.63 8.22
C CYS A 141 0.63 6.21 7.19
N ASP A 142 1.87 5.71 7.15
CA ASP A 142 2.88 6.10 6.16
C ASP A 142 2.38 5.87 4.72
N PHE A 143 1.73 4.72 4.49
CA PHE A 143 1.18 4.35 3.19
C PHE A 143 0.02 5.25 2.77
N VAL A 144 -0.93 5.52 3.68
CA VAL A 144 -2.07 6.42 3.42
C VAL A 144 -1.55 7.81 3.04
N ALA A 145 -0.61 8.36 3.81
CA ALA A 145 0.00 9.66 3.52
C ALA A 145 0.77 9.69 2.18
N CYS A 146 1.40 8.56 1.82
CA CYS A 146 2.04 8.40 0.51
C CYS A 146 1.01 8.47 -0.63
N CYS A 147 -0.08 7.71 -0.53
CA CYS A 147 -1.15 7.73 -1.52
C CYS A 147 -1.81 9.12 -1.65
N GLU A 148 -2.08 9.81 -0.54
CA GLU A 148 -2.67 11.16 -0.58
C GLU A 148 -1.81 12.16 -1.38
N ARG A 149 -0.48 12.06 -1.22
CA ARG A 149 0.50 12.93 -1.86
C ARG A 149 0.72 12.58 -3.33
N GLU A 150 0.80 11.30 -3.66
CA GLU A 150 1.32 10.83 -4.95
C GLU A 150 0.25 10.32 -5.92
N MET A 151 -1.01 10.22 -5.49
CA MET A 151 -2.09 9.77 -6.36
C MET A 151 -2.34 10.77 -7.50
N PRO A 152 -2.25 10.32 -8.77
CA PRO A 152 -2.35 11.20 -9.93
C PRO A 152 -3.74 11.84 -10.06
N GLU A 153 -3.79 13.09 -10.50
CA GLU A 153 -5.04 13.83 -10.71
C GLU A 153 -5.82 13.37 -11.94
N ASN A 154 -5.09 13.01 -13.01
CA ASN A 154 -5.62 12.57 -14.31
C ASN A 154 -5.22 11.13 -14.67
N GLY A 155 -4.83 10.33 -13.67
CA GLY A 155 -4.44 8.93 -13.86
C GLY A 155 -5.62 7.96 -13.69
N ASP A 156 -5.36 6.67 -13.94
CA ASP A 156 -6.32 5.61 -13.68
C ASP A 156 -6.46 5.35 -12.17
N ILE A 157 -7.31 6.17 -11.53
CA ILE A 157 -7.63 6.09 -10.10
C ILE A 157 -8.33 4.76 -9.77
N VAL A 158 -9.08 4.19 -10.72
CA VAL A 158 -9.82 2.93 -10.52
C VAL A 158 -8.86 1.75 -10.41
N SER A 159 -7.87 1.65 -11.30
CA SER A 159 -6.85 0.60 -11.20
C SER A 159 -6.03 0.72 -9.90
N CYS A 160 -5.69 1.94 -9.49
CA CYS A 160 -5.03 2.19 -8.21
C CYS A 160 -5.91 1.73 -7.03
N LEU A 161 -7.21 2.04 -7.06
CA LEU A 161 -8.18 1.60 -6.05
C LEU A 161 -8.23 0.07 -5.96
N GLU A 162 -8.30 -0.63 -7.10
CA GLU A 162 -8.30 -2.09 -7.13
C GLU A 162 -7.04 -2.69 -6.48
N GLN A 163 -5.86 -2.14 -6.80
CA GLN A 163 -4.60 -2.58 -6.20
C GLN A 163 -4.56 -2.38 -4.68
N VAL A 164 -5.07 -1.23 -4.21
CA VAL A 164 -5.15 -0.92 -2.78
C VAL A 164 -6.19 -1.80 -2.07
N MET A 165 -7.33 -2.09 -2.71
CA MET A 165 -8.34 -2.98 -2.15
C MET A 165 -7.83 -4.42 -2.06
N TYR A 166 -7.09 -4.87 -3.07
CA TYR A 166 -6.42 -6.17 -3.04
C TYR A 166 -5.32 -6.23 -1.97
N PHE A 167 -4.56 -5.15 -1.78
CA PHE A 167 -3.61 -5.04 -0.67
C PHE A 167 -4.30 -5.17 0.69
N GLY A 168 -5.39 -4.42 0.92
CA GLY A 168 -6.18 -4.53 2.15
C GLY A 168 -6.74 -5.94 2.38
N GLN A 169 -7.24 -6.60 1.34
CA GLN A 169 -7.68 -8.00 1.42
C GLN A 169 -6.53 -8.95 1.80
N SER A 170 -5.33 -8.74 1.23
CA SER A 170 -4.14 -9.53 1.58
C SER A 170 -3.80 -9.41 3.07
N LEU A 171 -3.78 -8.17 3.60
CA LEU A 171 -3.55 -7.94 5.03
C LEU A 171 -4.68 -8.48 5.91
N GLY A 172 -5.92 -8.55 5.40
CA GLY A 172 -7.05 -9.10 6.14
C GLY A 172 -6.81 -10.53 6.63
N ARG A 173 -6.05 -11.32 5.85
CA ARG A 173 -5.64 -12.69 6.22
C ARG A 173 -4.69 -12.74 7.42
N VAL A 174 -4.04 -11.63 7.73
CA VAL A 174 -3.18 -11.44 8.90
C VAL A 174 -3.80 -10.46 9.90
N GLY A 175 -5.12 -10.24 9.87
CA GLY A 175 -5.82 -9.48 10.89
C GLY A 175 -5.54 -7.98 10.89
N ALA A 176 -5.16 -7.41 9.74
CA ALA A 176 -5.04 -5.97 9.54
C ALA A 176 -5.82 -5.56 8.29
N ASP A 177 -6.39 -4.36 8.27
CA ASP A 177 -7.12 -3.86 7.09
C ASP A 177 -6.99 -2.34 7.00
N LEU A 178 -6.58 -1.84 5.83
CA LEU A 178 -6.39 -0.42 5.55
C LEU A 178 -7.52 0.19 4.72
N ARG A 179 -8.46 -0.62 4.21
CA ARG A 179 -9.48 -0.17 3.25
C ARG A 179 -10.38 0.91 3.82
N GLY A 180 -10.71 0.83 5.11
CA GLY A 180 -11.47 1.86 5.81
C GLY A 180 -10.78 3.22 5.83
N LEU A 181 -9.45 3.25 5.89
CA LEU A 181 -8.66 4.50 5.88
C LEU A 181 -8.42 5.02 4.45
N MET A 182 -8.33 4.13 3.47
CA MET A 182 -8.12 4.52 2.08
C MET A 182 -9.39 5.02 1.39
N ALA A 183 -10.57 4.56 1.78
CA ALA A 183 -11.83 4.95 1.13
C ALA A 183 -12.03 6.48 1.08
N PRO A 184 -11.85 7.25 2.17
CA PRO A 184 -11.93 8.72 2.11
C PRO A 184 -10.93 9.38 1.15
N VAL A 185 -9.72 8.82 1.03
CA VAL A 185 -8.68 9.35 0.12
C VAL A 185 -9.13 9.24 -1.33
N PHE A 186 -9.67 8.09 -1.71
CA PHE A 186 -10.18 7.86 -3.07
C PHE A 186 -11.44 8.66 -3.35
N ILE A 187 -12.40 8.71 -2.41
CA ILE A 187 -13.62 9.50 -2.56
C ILE A 187 -13.28 10.96 -2.84
N LYS A 188 -12.40 11.57 -2.03
CA LYS A 188 -11.97 12.96 -2.22
C LYS A 188 -11.36 13.20 -3.61
N LYS A 189 -10.47 12.31 -4.05
CA LYS A 189 -9.79 12.44 -5.35
C LYS A 189 -10.75 12.25 -6.53
N LEU A 190 -11.63 11.26 -6.47
CA LEU A 190 -12.65 11.02 -7.49
C LEU A 190 -13.63 12.18 -7.61
N THR A 191 -14.11 12.72 -6.47
CA THR A 191 -14.99 13.89 -6.47
C THR A 191 -14.32 15.09 -7.12
N ASN A 192 -13.07 15.39 -6.77
CA ASN A 192 -12.34 16.51 -7.35
C ASN A 192 -12.13 16.35 -8.87
N SER A 193 -11.74 15.15 -9.30
CA SER A 193 -11.53 14.85 -10.72
C SER A 193 -12.84 14.98 -11.50
N LEU A 194 -13.94 14.41 -10.99
CA LEU A 194 -15.26 14.51 -11.62
C LEU A 194 -15.73 15.97 -11.72
N SER A 195 -15.60 16.75 -10.64
CA SER A 195 -15.96 18.17 -10.66
C SER A 195 -15.14 18.96 -11.68
N TYR A 196 -13.84 18.68 -11.79
CA TYR A 196 -12.98 19.29 -12.80
C TYR A 196 -13.40 18.92 -14.23
N GLN A 197 -13.66 17.63 -14.51
CA GLN A 197 -14.08 17.15 -15.83
C GLN A 197 -15.43 17.74 -16.26
N ILE A 198 -16.40 17.82 -15.34
CA ILE A 198 -17.70 18.46 -15.60
C ILE A 198 -17.49 19.94 -15.93
N ARG A 199 -16.67 20.66 -15.17
CA ARG A 199 -16.39 22.08 -15.42
C ARG A 199 -15.74 22.29 -16.78
N GLN A 200 -14.69 21.52 -17.08
CA GLN A 200 -13.96 21.62 -18.35
C GLN A 200 -14.88 21.29 -19.54
N THR A 201 -15.69 20.25 -19.43
CA THR A 201 -16.65 19.87 -20.48
C THR A 201 -17.71 20.94 -20.69
N SER A 202 -18.20 21.53 -19.60
CA SER A 202 -19.18 22.64 -19.68
C SER A 202 -18.59 23.88 -20.33
N GLU A 203 -17.35 24.27 -19.98
CA GLU A 203 -16.64 25.40 -20.60
C GLU A 203 -16.41 25.15 -22.10
N GLN A 204 -15.98 23.93 -22.45
CA GLN A 204 -15.77 23.53 -23.85
C GLN A 204 -17.06 23.52 -24.66
N PHE A 205 -18.15 22.99 -24.09
CA PHE A 205 -19.46 22.97 -24.73
C PHE A 205 -19.96 24.39 -25.04
N VAL A 206 -19.83 25.33 -24.10
CA VAL A 206 -20.19 26.74 -24.33
C VAL A 206 -19.34 27.33 -25.45
N ALA A 207 -18.02 27.11 -25.41
CA ALA A 207 -17.11 27.62 -26.44
C ALA A 207 -17.41 27.04 -27.83
N ASP A 208 -17.85 25.79 -27.92
CA ASP A 208 -18.22 25.17 -29.19
C ASP A 208 -19.59 25.65 -29.68
N MET A 209 -20.57 25.83 -28.79
CA MET A 209 -21.85 26.47 -29.12
C MET A 209 -21.68 27.88 -29.69
N ASP A 210 -20.80 28.69 -29.10
CA ASP A 210 -20.51 30.05 -29.59
C ASP A 210 -19.93 30.06 -31.01
N LYS A 211 -19.14 29.04 -31.40
CA LYS A 211 -18.63 28.90 -32.78
C LYS A 211 -19.75 28.58 -33.76
N PHE A 212 -20.69 27.70 -33.39
CA PHE A 212 -21.79 27.30 -34.26
C PHE A 212 -22.82 28.42 -34.49
N SER A 213 -23.02 29.32 -33.52
CA SER A 213 -23.95 30.45 -33.67
C SER A 213 -23.52 31.48 -34.73
N LEU A 214 -22.27 31.48 -35.20
CA LEU A 214 -21.77 32.45 -36.18
C LEU A 214 -21.80 31.94 -37.63
N GLU A 215 -21.84 30.63 -37.87
CA GLU A 215 -21.80 30.06 -39.23
C GLU A 215 -23.19 29.92 -39.88
N THR A 216 -24.28 30.22 -39.16
CA THR A 216 -25.66 30.05 -39.65
C THR A 216 -26.27 31.28 -40.32
N THR A 217 -25.49 32.30 -40.70
CA THR A 217 -26.03 33.45 -41.48
C THR A 217 -25.11 33.90 -42.60
N SER A 218 -24.89 33.03 -43.59
CA SER A 218 -24.67 33.47 -44.97
C SER A 218 -25.58 32.67 -45.90
N VAL A 219 -26.86 33.05 -45.92
CA VAL A 219 -27.83 32.58 -46.92
C VAL A 219 -27.44 33.21 -48.27
N SER A 220 -26.48 32.60 -48.97
CA SER A 220 -26.28 32.87 -50.39
C SER A 220 -27.23 31.98 -51.18
N SER A 221 -28.33 32.58 -51.62
CA SER A 221 -29.32 31.99 -52.51
C SER A 221 -28.67 31.55 -53.83
N THR A 222 -28.48 30.24 -54.02
CA THR A 222 -28.27 29.66 -55.35
C THR A 222 -28.94 28.29 -55.42
N GLN A 223 -29.70 28.10 -56.49
CA GLN A 223 -30.66 27.02 -56.79
C GLN A 223 -30.12 25.59 -56.70
N PRO A 224 -31.00 24.57 -56.56
CA PRO A 224 -30.60 23.19 -56.30
C PRO A 224 -30.06 22.49 -57.56
N GLN A 225 -28.90 21.84 -57.42
CA GLN A 225 -28.45 20.76 -58.29
C GLN A 225 -28.39 19.47 -57.47
N LEU A 226 -29.14 18.47 -57.94
CA LEU A 226 -29.12 17.09 -57.43
C LEU A 226 -27.76 16.45 -57.74
N MET A 227 -27.06 15.96 -56.71
CA MET A 227 -26.15 14.83 -56.86
C MET A 227 -26.02 14.07 -55.54
N ASP A 228 -26.34 12.79 -55.65
CA ASP A 228 -26.25 11.73 -54.65
C ASP A 228 -24.80 11.56 -54.18
N ASN A 229 -24.55 11.57 -52.87
CA ASN A 229 -23.42 10.84 -52.29
C ASN A 229 -23.58 10.62 -50.78
N GLN A 230 -23.51 9.35 -50.42
CA GLN A 230 -23.68 8.79 -49.09
C GLN A 230 -22.48 9.11 -48.18
N ASN A 231 -22.77 9.72 -47.02
CA ASN A 231 -22.12 9.47 -45.72
C ASN A 231 -22.75 10.42 -44.68
N GLU A 232 -23.89 10.02 -44.11
CA GLU A 232 -24.55 10.76 -43.03
C GLU A 232 -23.99 10.36 -41.65
N LEU A 233 -23.35 11.31 -40.98
CA LEU A 233 -23.42 11.48 -39.53
C LEU A 233 -24.21 12.78 -39.29
N SER A 234 -25.52 12.69 -39.50
CA SER A 234 -26.46 13.77 -39.23
C SER A 234 -26.89 13.71 -37.75
N PRO A 235 -26.92 14.84 -37.00
CA PRO A 235 -27.49 14.87 -35.66
C PRO A 235 -29.02 14.63 -35.68
N PRO A 236 -29.63 14.12 -34.61
CA PRO A 236 -31.08 13.92 -34.54
C PRO A 236 -31.83 15.25 -34.63
N GLU A 237 -32.80 15.30 -35.55
CA GLU A 237 -33.69 16.45 -35.72
C GLU A 237 -34.67 16.61 -34.55
N LEU A 238 -35.01 17.88 -34.29
CA LEU A 238 -36.08 18.41 -33.42
C LEU A 238 -35.87 18.40 -31.90
N ILE A 239 -35.27 19.50 -31.42
CA ILE A 239 -35.90 20.30 -30.35
C ILE A 239 -36.29 21.64 -30.98
N GLN A 240 -37.47 21.69 -31.62
CA GLN A 240 -38.11 22.94 -32.01
C GLN A 240 -39.52 22.99 -31.41
N ASN A 241 -39.71 23.97 -30.53
CA ASN A 241 -40.96 24.65 -30.22
C ASN A 241 -42.12 23.83 -29.63
N THR A 242 -42.26 23.90 -28.30
CA THR A 242 -43.59 23.98 -27.66
C THR A 242 -43.63 25.15 -26.68
N ASP A 243 -43.63 26.36 -27.21
CA ASP A 243 -44.17 27.55 -26.55
C ASP A 243 -45.38 27.98 -27.38
N TYR A 244 -46.56 27.41 -27.11
CA TYR A 244 -47.88 27.94 -27.46
C TYR A 244 -48.97 27.03 -26.87
N ALA A 245 -49.41 27.33 -25.64
CA ALA A 245 -50.81 27.18 -25.19
C ALA A 245 -50.94 27.62 -23.72
N VAL A 246 -50.79 28.92 -23.46
CA VAL A 246 -51.43 29.56 -22.31
C VAL A 246 -52.70 30.24 -22.82
N SER A 247 -53.82 29.91 -22.17
CA SER A 247 -55.15 30.55 -22.18
C SER A 247 -56.28 29.80 -22.91
N VAL A 248 -57.44 29.84 -22.23
CA VAL A 248 -58.78 29.27 -22.52
C VAL A 248 -58.92 27.80 -22.06
N ALA A 249 -59.68 27.42 -21.03
CA ALA A 249 -60.89 28.02 -20.46
C ALA A 249 -61.01 27.78 -18.95
N ALA A 250 -61.54 28.79 -18.26
CA ALA A 250 -62.28 28.63 -17.03
C ALA A 250 -63.64 27.99 -17.31
N GLN A 251 -63.98 26.92 -16.57
CA GLN A 251 -65.28 26.61 -15.97
C GLN A 251 -65.16 25.37 -15.08
#